data_AF-A0ABC9BN99-F1
#
_entry.id   AF-A0ABC9BN99-F1
#
_cell.length_a   1.000
_cell.length_b   1.000
_cell.length_c   1.000
_cell.angle_alpha   90.00
_cell.angle_beta   90.00
_cell.angle_gamma   90.00
#
_symmetry.space_group_name_H-M   'P 1'
#
loop_
_entity.id
_entity.type
_entity.pdbx_description
1 polymer ?
#
loop_
_entity_poly.entity_id
_entity_poly.type
_entity_poly.pdbx_seq_one_letter_code
_entity_poly.pdbx_strand_id
1 'polypeptide(L)'
;MAATRGINQLLRRTLQNQSSGSSLLSSFRGKHEESSAGLKALALLGVGASGLLSFATIASADEAEHGLAAPDYPWPHAGIMSSYDHASIRRGHQVYTQVCASCHSMSLISYRDLVGVAYTEEETKAMAAEIEVVDGPNDEGEMFTRPGKLSDRFPQPYANEQAARFANGGAYPPDLSLITKARHNGQNYVFALLTGYRDPPAGVQIREGLHYNPYFPGGAIAMPKMLNDGAVEYEDGTPATEAQMGKDIVSFLSWAAEPEMEERKLVTTLWLNHLTAYFFVGFQICHNPCPDHNPLNILCRWE
;
A
#
# COMPACT_ATOMS: atom_id res chain seq x y z
N MET A 1 35.11 -58.60 2.38
CA MET A 1 36.32 -58.26 1.58
C MET A 1 35.90 -58.03 0.14
N ALA A 2 36.51 -57.03 -0.50
CA ALA A 2 36.52 -56.77 -1.95
C ALA A 2 35.24 -56.20 -2.60
N ALA A 3 35.06 -54.88 -2.55
CA ALA A 3 34.53 -54.08 -3.67
C ALA A 3 34.82 -52.56 -3.51
N THR A 4 36.04 -52.18 -3.08
CA THR A 4 36.48 -50.78 -2.96
C THR A 4 37.57 -50.45 -3.99
N ARG A 5 37.36 -50.83 -5.25
CA ARG A 5 38.38 -50.67 -6.33
C ARG A 5 37.84 -50.15 -7.68
N GLY A 6 36.62 -49.60 -7.72
CA GLY A 6 36.00 -49.14 -8.97
C GLY A 6 36.05 -47.64 -9.27
N ILE A 7 36.33 -46.77 -8.29
CA ILE A 7 36.11 -45.31 -8.44
C ILE A 7 37.41 -44.53 -8.75
N ASN A 8 38.59 -45.12 -8.53
CA ASN A 8 39.89 -44.47 -8.77
C ASN A 8 40.39 -44.51 -10.23
N GLN A 9 39.65 -45.11 -11.17
CA GLN A 9 40.07 -45.22 -12.57
C GLN A 9 39.48 -44.15 -13.50
N LEU A 10 38.43 -43.42 -13.09
CA LEU A 10 37.89 -42.29 -13.86
C LEU A 10 38.58 -40.95 -13.56
N LEU A 11 39.30 -40.83 -12.45
CA LEU A 11 40.02 -39.62 -12.06
C LEU A 11 41.45 -39.49 -12.64
N ARG A 12 41.97 -40.51 -13.35
CA ARG A 12 43.31 -40.48 -13.95
C ARG A 12 43.38 -40.10 -15.43
N ARG A 13 42.24 -40.01 -16.14
CA ARG A 13 42.23 -39.71 -17.58
C ARG A 13 42.11 -38.23 -17.93
N THR A 14 41.73 -37.36 -17.00
CA THR A 14 41.55 -35.92 -17.26
C THR A 14 42.77 -35.08 -16.88
N LEU A 15 43.79 -35.67 -16.23
CA LEU A 15 45.01 -34.96 -15.77
C LEU A 15 46.27 -35.26 -16.60
N GLN A 16 46.12 -35.82 -17.81
CA GLN A 16 47.25 -36.23 -18.66
C GLN A 16 47.40 -35.43 -19.96
N ASN A 17 46.72 -34.28 -20.12
CA ASN A 17 46.81 -33.50 -21.37
C ASN A 17 47.41 -32.10 -21.24
N GLN A 18 48.21 -31.82 -20.21
CA GLN A 18 49.00 -30.58 -20.14
C GLN A 18 50.39 -30.84 -19.57
N SER A 19 51.27 -31.46 -20.35
CA SER A 19 52.72 -31.30 -20.19
C SER A 19 53.45 -31.78 -21.43
N SER A 20 53.74 -30.88 -22.38
CA SER A 20 54.80 -31.03 -23.38
C SER A 20 55.05 -29.68 -24.04
N GLY A 21 56.30 -29.22 -24.02
CA GLY A 21 56.77 -28.18 -24.95
C GLY A 21 57.32 -26.92 -24.30
N SER A 22 58.49 -27.03 -23.68
CA SER A 22 59.38 -25.94 -23.33
C SER A 22 59.94 -25.20 -24.56
N SER A 23 60.36 -23.96 -24.30
CA SER A 23 61.46 -23.21 -24.93
C SER A 23 61.35 -22.82 -26.41
N LEU A 24 61.01 -21.55 -26.66
CA LEU A 24 61.71 -20.70 -27.65
C LEU A 24 61.73 -19.24 -27.18
N LEU A 25 62.63 -18.94 -26.24
CA LEU A 25 63.20 -17.61 -26.07
C LEU A 25 64.33 -17.48 -27.10
N SER A 26 64.07 -16.83 -28.23
CA SER A 26 65.08 -16.02 -28.91
C SER A 26 64.48 -15.20 -30.05
N SER A 27 64.82 -13.93 -30.04
CA SER A 27 64.84 -13.01 -31.18
C SER A 27 63.51 -12.35 -31.58
N PHE A 28 63.18 -11.29 -30.85
CA PHE A 28 62.67 -10.07 -31.49
C PHE A 28 63.38 -8.85 -30.90
N ARG A 29 64.52 -8.52 -31.51
CA ARG A 29 65.12 -7.18 -31.47
C ARG A 29 64.36 -6.33 -32.48
N GLY A 30 63.50 -5.44 -32.02
CA GLY A 30 62.70 -4.58 -32.89
C GLY A 30 62.02 -3.45 -32.13
N LYS A 31 62.75 -2.33 -32.03
CA LYS A 31 62.31 -0.92 -31.91
C LYS A 31 61.19 -0.59 -30.90
N HIS A 32 61.59 0.21 -29.91
CA HIS A 32 60.73 1.19 -29.24
C HIS A 32 59.87 1.94 -30.27
N GLU A 33 58.55 1.77 -30.17
CA GLU A 33 57.60 2.81 -30.56
C GLU A 33 56.47 2.82 -29.52
N GLU A 34 56.37 3.97 -28.85
CA GLU A 34 55.38 4.34 -27.86
C GLU A 34 53.97 4.19 -28.45
N SER A 35 53.17 3.24 -27.95
CA SER A 35 51.74 3.19 -28.27
C SER A 35 50.90 3.16 -26.99
N SER A 36 50.44 4.35 -26.64
CA SER A 36 49.58 4.77 -25.51
C SER A 36 48.16 4.14 -25.51
N ALA A 37 47.96 2.99 -26.16
CA ALA A 37 46.65 2.37 -26.35
C ALA A 37 46.34 1.24 -25.35
N GLY A 38 47.35 0.58 -24.76
CA GLY A 38 47.15 -0.63 -23.94
C GLY A 38 46.73 -0.39 -22.48
N LEU A 39 47.13 0.75 -21.87
CA LEU A 39 46.81 1.03 -20.45
C LEU A 39 45.40 1.61 -20.25
N LYS A 40 44.76 2.16 -21.29
CA LYS A 40 43.42 2.74 -21.18
C LYS A 40 42.30 1.70 -21.14
N ALA A 41 42.53 0.53 -21.73
CA ALA A 41 41.54 -0.55 -21.78
C ALA A 41 41.35 -1.27 -20.42
N LEU A 42 42.40 -1.38 -19.60
CA LEU A 42 42.30 -2.00 -18.27
C LEU A 42 41.69 -1.04 -17.23
N ALA A 43 41.91 0.26 -17.36
CA ALA A 43 41.31 1.27 -16.48
C ALA A 43 39.79 1.40 -16.68
N LEU A 44 39.29 1.18 -17.90
CA LEU A 44 37.85 1.23 -18.20
C LEU A 44 37.08 0.00 -17.70
N LEU A 45 37.71 -1.17 -17.58
CA LEU A 45 37.08 -2.37 -17.01
C LEU A 45 37.06 -2.37 -15.47
N GLY A 46 38.06 -1.79 -14.81
CA GLY A 46 38.09 -1.66 -13.34
C GLY A 46 37.08 -0.64 -12.80
N VAL A 47 36.85 0.46 -13.52
CA VAL A 47 35.86 1.49 -13.17
C VAL A 47 34.44 1.03 -13.53
N GLY A 48 34.27 0.25 -14.61
CA GLY A 48 32.97 -0.31 -15.00
C GLY A 48 32.44 -1.35 -13.99
N ALA A 49 33.28 -2.29 -13.57
CA ALA A 49 32.89 -3.31 -12.59
C ALA A 49 32.66 -2.73 -11.19
N SER A 50 33.51 -1.80 -10.75
CA SER A 50 33.37 -1.15 -9.43
C SER A 50 32.20 -0.16 -9.40
N GLY A 51 31.94 0.54 -10.51
CA GLY A 51 30.80 1.44 -10.66
C GLY A 51 29.48 0.67 -10.68
N LEU A 52 29.37 -0.38 -11.50
CA LEU A 52 28.16 -1.23 -11.57
C LEU A 52 27.85 -1.88 -10.22
N LEU A 53 28.87 -2.37 -9.50
CA LEU A 53 28.69 -2.91 -8.15
C LEU A 53 28.27 -1.83 -7.14
N SER A 54 28.83 -0.62 -7.23
CA SER A 54 28.45 0.49 -6.33
C SER A 54 27.04 1.03 -6.61
N PHE A 55 26.59 1.05 -7.86
CA PHE A 55 25.22 1.48 -8.18
C PHE A 55 24.17 0.42 -7.79
N ALA A 56 24.49 -0.87 -7.98
CA ALA A 56 23.58 -1.95 -7.61
C ALA A 56 23.39 -2.06 -6.09
N THR A 57 24.43 -1.81 -5.29
CA THR A 57 24.31 -1.81 -3.82
C THR A 57 23.51 -0.63 -3.30
N ILE A 58 23.64 0.56 -3.91
CA ILE A 58 22.86 1.74 -3.53
C ILE A 58 21.37 1.54 -3.85
N ALA A 59 21.03 1.03 -5.05
CA ALA A 59 19.63 0.76 -5.41
C ALA A 59 18.98 -0.31 -4.52
N SER A 60 19.72 -1.36 -4.14
CA SER A 60 19.20 -2.40 -3.23
C SER A 60 19.05 -1.92 -1.79
N ALA A 61 19.85 -0.94 -1.34
CA ALA A 61 19.75 -0.38 0.00
C ALA A 61 18.57 0.60 0.13
N ASP A 62 18.31 1.39 -0.92
CA ASP A 62 17.22 2.36 -0.97
C ASP A 62 15.83 1.72 -0.87
N GLU A 63 15.61 0.62 -1.60
CA GLU A 63 14.36 -0.16 -1.57
C GLU A 63 14.10 -0.80 -0.19
N ALA A 64 15.17 -1.18 0.53
CA ALA A 64 15.04 -1.76 1.87
C ALA A 64 14.64 -0.70 2.90
N GLU A 65 15.12 0.55 2.75
CA GLU A 65 14.80 1.65 3.66
C GLU A 65 13.41 2.24 3.38
N HIS A 66 13.06 2.47 2.11
CA HIS A 66 11.78 3.06 1.71
C HIS A 66 10.63 2.06 1.61
N GLY A 67 10.93 0.77 1.52
CA GLY A 67 9.96 -0.28 1.22
C GLY A 67 9.64 -0.34 -0.27
N LEU A 68 9.25 -1.52 -0.74
CA LEU A 68 8.85 -1.76 -2.12
C LEU A 68 7.62 -0.89 -2.46
N ALA A 69 7.64 -0.25 -3.63
CA ALA A 69 6.49 0.49 -4.11
C ALA A 69 5.28 -0.44 -4.34
N ALA A 70 4.13 -0.10 -3.75
CA ALA A 70 2.89 -0.81 -4.00
C ALA A 70 2.41 -0.58 -5.45
N PRO A 71 1.96 -1.62 -6.17
CA PRO A 71 1.42 -1.44 -7.52
C PRO A 71 0.04 -0.77 -7.47
N ASP A 72 -0.38 -0.21 -8.59
CA ASP A 72 -1.72 0.38 -8.75
C ASP A 72 -2.75 -0.71 -9.01
N TYR A 73 -3.68 -0.89 -8.07
CA TYR A 73 -4.78 -1.85 -8.21
C TYR A 73 -6.00 -1.18 -8.84
N PRO A 74 -6.78 -1.90 -9.68
CA PRO A 74 -7.96 -1.36 -10.35
C PRO A 74 -9.18 -1.32 -9.41
N TRP A 75 -9.17 -0.41 -8.45
CA TRP A 75 -10.27 -0.24 -7.50
C TRP A 75 -11.58 0.20 -8.20
N PRO A 76 -12.75 -0.33 -7.81
CA PRO A 76 -14.04 0.05 -8.42
C PRO A 76 -14.27 1.56 -8.40
N HIS A 77 -13.89 2.23 -7.31
CA HIS A 77 -14.01 3.67 -7.08
C HIS A 77 -12.82 4.50 -7.58
N ALA A 78 -11.91 3.95 -8.38
CA ALA A 78 -10.77 4.72 -8.91
C ALA A 78 -11.18 5.77 -9.96
N GLY A 79 -12.24 5.51 -10.73
CA GLY A 79 -12.70 6.41 -11.79
C GLY A 79 -13.31 7.71 -11.27
N ILE A 80 -13.26 8.77 -12.09
CA ILE A 80 -13.77 10.12 -11.76
C ILE A 80 -15.28 10.10 -11.47
N MET A 81 -16.04 9.24 -12.17
CA MET A 81 -17.49 9.06 -11.99
C MET A 81 -17.84 7.73 -11.31
N SER A 82 -16.86 7.06 -10.70
CA SER A 82 -17.09 5.80 -10.01
C SER A 82 -17.44 6.02 -8.54
N SER A 83 -18.39 5.24 -8.03
CA SER A 83 -18.81 5.16 -6.63
C SER A 83 -18.06 4.06 -5.87
N TYR A 84 -18.22 4.02 -4.55
CA TYR A 84 -17.79 2.87 -3.77
C TYR A 84 -18.66 1.64 -4.07
N ASP A 85 -18.08 0.46 -3.81
CA ASP A 85 -18.84 -0.79 -3.72
C ASP A 85 -19.32 -0.95 -2.26
N HIS A 86 -20.57 -0.57 -2.00
CA HIS A 86 -21.16 -0.61 -0.65
C HIS A 86 -21.24 -2.02 -0.07
N ALA A 87 -21.36 -3.06 -0.89
CA ALA A 87 -21.30 -4.44 -0.42
C ALA A 87 -19.88 -4.80 0.05
N SER A 88 -18.85 -4.30 -0.65
CA SER A 88 -17.45 -4.41 -0.20
C SER A 88 -17.20 -3.63 1.09
N ILE A 89 -17.80 -2.44 1.27
CA ILE A 89 -17.74 -1.68 2.54
C ILE A 89 -18.36 -2.50 3.68
N ARG A 90 -19.55 -3.09 3.48
CA ARG A 90 -20.21 -3.92 4.51
C ARG A 90 -19.33 -5.10 4.95
N ARG A 91 -18.79 -5.84 3.98
CA ARG A 91 -17.86 -6.95 4.25
C ARG A 91 -16.57 -6.47 4.90
N GLY A 92 -16.05 -5.32 4.49
CA GLY A 92 -14.85 -4.71 5.09
C GLY A 92 -15.05 -4.33 6.55
N HIS A 93 -16.24 -3.82 6.90
CA HIS A 93 -16.61 -3.58 8.28
C HIS A 93 -16.62 -4.87 9.11
N GLN A 94 -17.14 -5.99 8.58
CA GLN A 94 -17.06 -7.29 9.27
C GLN A 94 -15.62 -7.73 9.54
N VAL A 95 -14.72 -7.56 8.56
CA VAL A 95 -13.28 -7.83 8.74
C VAL A 95 -12.69 -6.91 9.82
N TYR A 96 -13.04 -5.62 9.83
CA TYR A 96 -12.58 -4.68 10.85
C TYR A 96 -12.99 -5.16 12.25
N THR A 97 -14.28 -5.45 12.45
CA THR A 97 -14.83 -5.86 13.75
C THR A 97 -14.22 -7.18 14.23
N GLN A 98 -14.06 -8.16 13.35
CA GLN A 98 -13.60 -9.51 13.74
C GLN A 98 -12.08 -9.64 13.87
N VAL A 99 -11.31 -8.83 13.12
CA VAL A 99 -9.84 -8.97 13.05
C VAL A 99 -9.11 -7.76 13.61
N CYS A 100 -9.51 -6.55 13.24
CA CYS A 100 -8.73 -5.34 13.50
C CYS A 100 -9.11 -4.61 14.80
N ALA A 101 -10.39 -4.63 15.18
CA ALA A 101 -10.95 -3.83 16.28
C ALA A 101 -10.37 -4.20 17.67
N SER A 102 -9.74 -5.37 17.79
CA SER A 102 -9.03 -5.80 19.00
C SER A 102 -7.71 -5.06 19.23
N CYS A 103 -7.10 -4.50 18.18
CA CYS A 103 -5.80 -3.83 18.27
C CYS A 103 -5.83 -2.39 17.75
N HIS A 104 -6.68 -2.11 16.77
CA HIS A 104 -6.73 -0.82 16.09
C HIS A 104 -7.97 -0.02 16.46
N SER A 105 -7.74 1.19 16.93
CA SER A 105 -8.80 2.18 17.10
C SER A 105 -9.31 2.71 15.75
N MET A 106 -10.55 3.18 15.76
CA MET A 106 -11.12 3.98 14.69
C MET A 106 -11.99 5.09 15.29
N SER A 107 -11.29 6.10 15.81
CA SER A 107 -11.87 7.16 16.65
C SER A 107 -12.75 8.18 15.90
N LEU A 108 -12.64 8.28 14.58
CA LEU A 108 -13.38 9.29 13.80
C LEU A 108 -14.67 8.78 13.16
N ILE A 109 -15.00 7.49 13.34
CA ILE A 109 -16.22 6.87 12.81
C ILE A 109 -17.16 6.55 13.98
N SER A 110 -18.44 6.93 13.82
CA SER A 110 -19.55 6.55 14.70
C SER A 110 -20.43 5.51 14.02
N TYR A 111 -21.19 4.76 14.80
CA TYR A 111 -22.17 3.80 14.26
C TYR A 111 -23.16 4.47 13.29
N ARG A 112 -23.63 5.68 13.59
CA ARG A 112 -24.54 6.45 12.71
C ARG A 112 -23.97 6.69 11.31
N ASP A 113 -22.65 6.70 11.14
CA ASP A 113 -22.02 6.94 9.83
C ASP A 113 -22.18 5.72 8.91
N LEU A 114 -22.43 4.53 9.46
CA LEU A 114 -22.69 3.31 8.69
C LEU A 114 -24.11 3.25 8.10
N VAL A 115 -25.05 4.01 8.67
CA VAL A 115 -26.47 3.98 8.32
C VAL A 115 -26.66 4.54 6.92
N GLY A 116 -27.30 3.77 6.04
CA GLY A 116 -27.52 4.14 4.64
C GLY A 116 -26.27 4.00 3.76
N VAL A 117 -25.13 3.62 4.32
CA VAL A 117 -23.92 3.26 3.58
C VAL A 117 -23.82 1.75 3.44
N ALA A 118 -23.64 1.03 4.56
CA ALA A 118 -23.42 -0.42 4.55
C ALA A 118 -24.52 -1.20 5.29
N TYR A 119 -25.26 -0.52 6.16
CA TYR A 119 -26.26 -1.10 7.04
C TYR A 119 -27.51 -0.22 7.10
N THR A 120 -28.64 -0.84 7.42
CA THR A 120 -29.87 -0.15 7.78
C THR A 120 -29.77 0.47 9.18
N GLU A 121 -30.69 1.37 9.54
CA GLU A 121 -30.70 1.98 10.87
C GLU A 121 -30.91 0.92 11.96
N GLU A 122 -31.81 -0.03 11.72
CA GLU A 122 -32.16 -1.11 12.64
C GLU A 122 -30.99 -2.07 12.87
N GLU A 123 -30.32 -2.51 11.80
CA GLU A 123 -29.12 -3.35 11.90
C GLU A 123 -28.01 -2.65 12.68
N THR A 124 -27.76 -1.38 12.37
CA THR A 124 -26.70 -0.59 13.01
C THR A 124 -27.03 -0.34 14.48
N LYS A 125 -28.30 -0.12 14.81
CA LYS A 125 -28.76 0.08 16.18
C LYS A 125 -28.63 -1.20 17.00
N ALA A 126 -28.94 -2.35 16.41
CA ALA A 126 -28.73 -3.65 17.05
C ALA A 126 -27.23 -3.88 17.32
N MET A 127 -26.38 -3.66 16.32
CA MET A 127 -24.93 -3.80 16.44
C MET A 127 -24.31 -2.82 17.47
N ALA A 128 -24.78 -1.58 17.51
CA ALA A 128 -24.35 -0.61 18.52
C ALA A 128 -24.82 -1.01 19.93
N ALA A 129 -25.95 -1.68 20.08
CA ALA A 129 -26.43 -2.11 21.39
C ALA A 129 -25.65 -3.30 21.98
N GLU A 130 -24.88 -4.03 21.17
CA GLU A 130 -24.03 -5.15 21.62
C GLU A 130 -22.79 -4.70 22.40
N ILE A 131 -22.38 -3.44 22.25
CA ILE A 131 -21.24 -2.87 22.96
C ILE A 131 -21.68 -2.14 24.23
N GLU A 132 -20.93 -2.33 25.30
CA GLU A 132 -21.08 -1.56 26.53
C GLU A 132 -20.24 -0.28 26.45
N VAL A 133 -20.89 0.86 26.66
CA VAL A 133 -20.27 2.18 26.65
C VAL A 133 -20.35 2.79 28.04
N VAL A 134 -19.21 3.24 28.56
CA VAL A 134 -19.16 4.00 29.83
C VAL A 134 -19.69 5.42 29.57
N ASP A 135 -20.68 5.84 30.35
CA ASP A 135 -21.33 7.15 30.29
C ASP A 135 -21.48 7.73 31.73
N GLY A 136 -21.87 9.00 31.84
CA GLY A 136 -22.07 9.69 33.11
C GLY A 136 -21.30 11.00 33.24
N PRO A 137 -21.30 11.62 34.44
CA PRO A 137 -21.82 11.08 35.71
C PRO A 137 -23.36 11.08 35.81
N ASN A 138 -23.92 10.20 36.65
CA ASN A 138 -25.32 10.24 37.07
C ASN A 138 -25.55 11.28 38.20
N ASP A 139 -26.78 11.37 38.73
CA ASP A 139 -27.15 12.31 39.80
C ASP A 139 -26.39 12.08 41.12
N GLU A 140 -25.77 10.90 41.30
CA GLU A 140 -24.93 10.55 42.45
C GLU A 140 -23.43 10.83 42.18
N GLY A 141 -23.08 11.30 40.98
CA GLY A 141 -21.70 11.59 40.57
C GLY A 141 -20.91 10.35 40.12
N GLU A 142 -21.58 9.22 39.90
CA GLU A 142 -20.97 7.96 39.49
C GLU A 142 -21.05 7.75 37.97
N MET A 143 -20.01 7.14 37.39
CA MET A 143 -20.03 6.69 35.99
C MET A 143 -20.75 5.35 35.90
N PHE A 144 -21.54 5.14 34.85
CA PHE A 144 -22.30 3.91 34.63
C PHE A 144 -22.04 3.35 33.23
N THR A 145 -22.36 2.07 33.00
CA THR A 145 -22.34 1.47 31.65
C THR A 145 -23.74 1.41 31.09
N ARG A 146 -23.83 1.62 29.77
CA ARG A 146 -25.07 1.47 29.01
C ARG A 146 -24.80 0.76 27.69
N PRO A 147 -25.83 0.14 27.09
CA PRO A 147 -25.75 -0.28 25.70
C PRO A 147 -25.43 0.93 24.80
N GLY A 148 -24.61 0.68 23.79
CA GLY A 148 -24.25 1.68 22.80
C GLY A 148 -25.46 2.15 21.98
N LYS A 149 -25.33 3.34 21.43
CA LYS A 149 -26.31 3.98 20.55
C LYS A 149 -25.62 4.46 19.28
N LEU A 150 -26.40 4.78 18.25
CA LEU A 150 -25.89 5.19 16.94
C LEU A 150 -24.89 6.37 17.01
N SER A 151 -25.03 7.29 17.96
CA SER A 151 -24.10 8.43 18.07
C SER A 151 -22.72 8.04 18.59
N ASP A 152 -22.59 6.89 19.27
CA ASP A 152 -21.33 6.47 19.87
C ASP A 152 -20.30 6.13 18.79
N ARG A 153 -19.03 6.32 19.16
CA ARG A 153 -17.87 5.94 18.35
C ARG A 153 -17.61 4.45 18.47
N PHE A 154 -16.81 3.91 17.55
CA PHE A 154 -16.29 2.55 17.75
C PHE A 154 -15.44 2.46 19.02
N PRO A 155 -15.58 1.36 19.78
CA PRO A 155 -14.89 1.19 21.05
C PRO A 155 -13.37 1.19 20.83
N GLN A 156 -12.66 1.81 21.75
CA GLN A 156 -11.20 1.81 21.75
C GLN A 156 -10.69 0.48 22.33
N PRO A 157 -9.74 -0.22 21.69
CA PRO A 157 -9.23 -1.49 22.20
C PRO A 157 -8.41 -1.33 23.48
N TYR A 158 -7.84 -0.15 23.69
CA TYR A 158 -6.99 0.17 24.83
C TYR A 158 -7.41 1.48 25.48
N ALA A 159 -7.23 1.59 26.80
CA ALA A 159 -7.55 2.81 27.54
C ALA A 159 -6.63 4.00 27.21
N ASN A 160 -5.39 3.72 26.80
CA ASN A 160 -4.39 4.72 26.43
C ASN A 160 -3.27 4.12 25.57
N GLU A 161 -2.41 4.98 25.03
CA GLU A 161 -1.27 4.60 24.18
C GLU A 161 -0.28 3.68 24.90
N GLN A 162 0.00 3.91 26.19
CA GLN A 162 0.95 3.10 26.95
C GLN A 162 0.47 1.66 27.10
N ALA A 163 -0.83 1.46 27.35
CA ALA A 163 -1.44 0.13 27.40
C ALA A 163 -1.37 -0.56 26.03
N ALA A 164 -1.63 0.17 24.95
CA ALA A 164 -1.52 -0.36 23.58
C ALA A 164 -0.08 -0.80 23.25
N ARG A 165 0.93 0.02 23.60
CA ARG A 165 2.35 -0.31 23.41
C ARG A 165 2.76 -1.52 24.24
N PHE A 166 2.32 -1.58 25.49
CA PHE A 166 2.62 -2.71 26.37
C PHE A 166 2.07 -4.03 25.79
N ALA A 167 0.83 -4.02 25.29
CA ALA A 167 0.19 -5.20 24.70
C ALA A 167 0.84 -5.66 23.38
N ASN A 168 1.52 -4.75 22.65
CA ASN A 168 2.05 -5.00 21.30
C ASN A 168 3.59 -4.89 21.23
N GLY A 169 4.29 -5.33 22.29
CA GLY A 169 5.76 -5.42 22.27
C GLY A 169 6.50 -4.08 22.10
N GLY A 170 5.88 -2.99 22.56
CA GLY A 170 6.40 -1.61 22.48
C GLY A 170 5.90 -0.81 21.26
N ALA A 171 5.35 -1.49 20.24
CA ALA A 171 4.79 -0.84 19.07
C ALA A 171 3.37 -0.31 19.36
N TYR A 172 3.03 0.84 18.80
CA TYR A 172 1.68 1.39 18.93
C TYR A 172 0.89 1.12 17.64
N PRO A 173 -0.22 0.37 17.69
CA PRO A 173 -1.12 0.23 16.55
C PRO A 173 -1.72 1.59 16.18
N PRO A 174 -1.53 2.08 14.94
CA PRO A 174 -2.11 3.37 14.53
C PRO A 174 -3.63 3.30 14.45
N ASP A 175 -4.28 4.43 14.68
CA ASP A 175 -5.71 4.61 14.40
C ASP A 175 -5.97 4.47 12.90
N LEU A 176 -6.99 3.69 12.54
CA LEU A 176 -7.26 3.34 11.15
C LEU A 176 -8.20 4.31 10.43
N SER A 177 -8.78 5.30 11.11
CA SER A 177 -9.81 6.16 10.52
C SER A 177 -9.32 6.91 9.28
N LEU A 178 -8.04 7.28 9.22
CA LEU A 178 -7.44 8.03 8.12
C LEU A 178 -6.26 7.30 7.46
N ILE A 179 -6.07 6.01 7.73
CA ILE A 179 -4.81 5.32 7.37
C ILE A 179 -4.54 5.31 5.86
N THR A 180 -5.59 5.24 5.04
CA THR A 180 -5.52 5.28 3.58
C THR A 180 -5.19 6.67 3.03
N LYS A 181 -5.37 7.75 3.81
CA LYS A 181 -4.92 9.11 3.46
C LYS A 181 -3.60 9.49 4.15
N ALA A 182 -3.27 8.83 5.25
CA ALA A 182 -2.08 9.08 6.06
C ALA A 182 -0.84 8.28 5.57
N ARG A 183 -0.95 7.52 4.48
CA ARG A 183 0.16 6.75 3.89
C ARG A 183 0.26 7.04 2.40
N HIS A 184 1.49 7.08 1.90
CA HIS A 184 1.76 7.22 0.48
C HIS A 184 1.14 6.06 -0.30
N ASN A 185 0.63 6.35 -1.49
CA ASN A 185 -0.14 5.41 -2.32
C ASN A 185 -1.43 4.85 -1.65
N GLY A 186 -1.78 5.36 -0.47
CA GLY A 186 -3.04 5.12 0.23
C GLY A 186 -3.53 3.68 0.25
N GLN A 187 -4.68 3.44 -0.35
CA GLN A 187 -5.31 2.12 -0.40
C GLN A 187 -4.47 1.04 -1.09
N ASN A 188 -3.68 1.40 -2.12
CA ASN A 188 -2.78 0.45 -2.77
C ASN A 188 -1.71 -0.04 -1.78
N TYR A 189 -1.16 0.89 -0.99
CA TYR A 189 -0.18 0.55 0.04
C TYR A 189 -0.79 -0.35 1.11
N VAL A 190 -1.98 -0.03 1.64
CA VAL A 190 -2.61 -0.84 2.68
C VAL A 190 -2.93 -2.25 2.18
N PHE A 191 -3.45 -2.39 0.95
CA PHE A 191 -3.71 -3.70 0.35
C PHE A 191 -2.43 -4.52 0.14
N ALA A 192 -1.38 -3.89 -0.43
CA ALA A 192 -0.09 -4.53 -0.64
C ALA A 192 0.58 -4.92 0.69
N LEU A 193 0.45 -4.09 1.73
CA LEU A 193 0.95 -4.40 3.06
C LEU A 193 0.23 -5.63 3.65
N LEU A 194 -1.09 -5.69 3.57
CA LEU A 194 -1.87 -6.79 4.16
C LEU A 194 -1.64 -8.13 3.46
N THR A 195 -1.49 -8.12 2.14
CA THR A 195 -1.32 -9.33 1.31
C THR A 195 0.14 -9.69 0.99
N GLY A 196 1.08 -8.82 1.39
CA GLY A 196 2.49 -8.90 1.00
C GLY A 196 3.41 -9.65 1.96
N TYR A 197 2.87 -10.17 3.08
CA TYR A 197 3.64 -10.93 4.06
C TYR A 197 4.27 -12.17 3.43
N ARG A 198 5.59 -12.33 3.62
CA ARG A 198 6.36 -13.46 3.11
C ARG A 198 7.55 -13.76 4.03
N ASP A 199 8.17 -14.91 3.84
CA ASP A 199 9.40 -15.24 4.56
C ASP A 199 10.55 -14.29 4.18
N PRO A 200 11.44 -13.94 5.12
CA PRO A 200 12.56 -13.07 4.85
C PRO A 200 13.50 -13.70 3.80
N PRO A 201 13.95 -12.94 2.79
CA PRO A 201 14.89 -13.45 1.80
C PRO A 201 16.23 -13.79 2.45
N ALA A 202 17.01 -14.64 1.79
CA ALA A 202 18.31 -15.07 2.29
C ALA A 202 19.22 -13.88 2.65
N GLY A 203 19.72 -13.86 3.89
CA GLY A 203 20.60 -12.79 4.40
C GLY A 203 19.88 -11.69 5.20
N VAL A 204 18.54 -11.64 5.19
CA VAL A 204 17.77 -10.71 6.03
C VAL A 204 17.42 -11.41 7.35
N GLN A 205 17.90 -10.86 8.47
CA GLN A 205 17.51 -11.32 9.81
C GLN A 205 16.53 -10.34 10.44
N ILE A 206 15.39 -10.87 10.86
CA ILE A 206 14.34 -10.11 11.54
C ILE A 206 14.47 -10.35 13.04
N ARG A 207 14.35 -9.29 13.84
CA ARG A 207 14.39 -9.39 15.30
C ARG A 207 13.17 -10.17 15.80
N GLU A 208 13.33 -10.84 16.94
CA GLU A 208 12.22 -11.54 17.58
C GLU A 208 11.04 -10.57 17.86
N GLY A 209 9.83 -11.02 17.54
CA GLY A 209 8.60 -10.21 17.63
C GLY A 209 8.33 -9.29 16.42
N LEU A 210 9.23 -9.24 15.43
CA LEU A 210 8.97 -8.56 14.15
C LEU A 210 8.73 -9.58 13.04
N HIS A 211 8.06 -9.13 11.98
CA HIS A 211 7.69 -9.90 10.80
C HIS A 211 8.22 -9.24 9.54
N TYR A 212 8.58 -10.04 8.53
CA TYR A 212 9.06 -9.48 7.26
C TYR A 212 7.88 -9.07 6.37
N ASN A 213 7.93 -7.84 5.88
CA ASN A 213 7.01 -7.34 4.86
C ASN A 213 7.77 -6.37 3.94
N PRO A 214 7.91 -6.67 2.64
CA PRO A 214 8.72 -5.85 1.74
C PRO A 214 8.11 -4.48 1.46
N TYR A 215 6.80 -4.30 1.62
CA TYR A 215 6.15 -3.00 1.40
C TYR A 215 6.32 -2.06 2.60
N PHE A 216 6.62 -2.61 3.79
CA PHE A 216 6.86 -1.80 4.97
C PHE A 216 8.25 -1.16 4.91
N PRO A 217 8.40 0.15 5.18
CA PRO A 217 9.71 0.79 5.24
C PRO A 217 10.64 0.10 6.25
N GLY A 218 11.84 -0.28 5.84
CA GLY A 218 12.77 -1.08 6.65
C GLY A 218 12.52 -2.60 6.63
N GLY A 219 11.47 -3.07 5.96
CA GLY A 219 11.16 -4.49 5.74
C GLY A 219 10.69 -5.27 6.97
N ALA A 220 10.78 -4.71 8.18
CA ALA A 220 10.44 -5.38 9.44
C ALA A 220 9.30 -4.65 10.16
N ILE A 221 8.15 -5.30 10.30
CA ILE A 221 6.94 -4.75 10.91
C ILE A 221 6.58 -5.50 12.20
N ALA A 222 6.09 -4.79 13.23
CA ALA A 222 5.65 -5.39 14.50
C ALA A 222 4.24 -6.01 14.44
N MET A 223 3.59 -5.97 13.28
CA MET A 223 2.26 -6.53 13.05
C MET A 223 2.42 -7.94 12.46
N PRO A 224 1.76 -8.97 13.03
CA PRO A 224 1.73 -10.28 12.41
C PRO A 224 0.82 -10.30 11.17
N LYS A 225 0.88 -11.39 10.39
CA LYS A 225 -0.07 -11.62 9.31
C LYS A 225 -1.47 -11.87 9.89
N MET A 226 -2.37 -10.90 9.70
CA MET A 226 -3.73 -10.94 10.26
C MET A 226 -4.76 -11.62 9.34
N LEU A 227 -4.55 -11.55 8.03
CA LEU A 227 -5.48 -12.11 7.05
C LEU A 227 -5.01 -13.50 6.61
N ASN A 228 -5.80 -14.52 6.91
CA ASN A 228 -5.60 -15.89 6.47
C ASN A 228 -6.86 -16.40 5.78
N ASP A 229 -6.75 -17.26 4.79
CA ASP A 229 -7.93 -17.82 4.09
C ASP A 229 -8.92 -18.44 5.09
N GLY A 230 -10.18 -17.99 5.03
CA GLY A 230 -11.26 -18.45 5.90
C GLY A 230 -11.25 -17.88 7.32
N ALA A 231 -10.50 -16.80 7.60
CA ALA A 231 -10.46 -16.19 8.93
C ALA A 231 -11.77 -15.53 9.37
N VAL A 232 -12.64 -15.16 8.42
CA VAL A 232 -13.93 -14.51 8.65
C VAL A 232 -14.99 -15.25 7.82
N GLU A 233 -16.21 -15.35 8.34
CA GLU A 233 -17.36 -15.81 7.58
C GLU A 233 -18.22 -14.61 7.18
N TYR A 234 -18.38 -14.38 5.87
CA TYR A 234 -19.20 -13.28 5.37
C TYR A 234 -20.68 -13.62 5.40
N GLU A 235 -21.50 -12.68 5.85
CA GLU A 235 -22.97 -12.79 5.89
C GLU A 235 -23.60 -13.12 4.51
N ASP A 236 -22.98 -12.67 3.42
CA ASP A 236 -23.47 -12.87 2.05
C ASP A 236 -22.95 -14.16 1.38
N GLY A 237 -22.15 -14.96 2.11
CA GLY A 237 -21.58 -16.22 1.63
C GLY A 237 -20.41 -16.06 0.66
N THR A 238 -19.85 -14.86 0.50
CA THR A 238 -18.65 -14.66 -0.32
C THR A 238 -17.48 -15.49 0.23
N PRO A 239 -16.65 -16.15 -0.59
CA PRO A 239 -15.45 -16.84 -0.11
C PRO A 239 -14.44 -15.86 0.50
N ALA A 240 -14.16 -16.01 1.79
CA ALA A 240 -13.23 -15.16 2.54
C ALA A 240 -11.76 -15.55 2.32
N THR A 241 -11.26 -15.38 1.10
CA THR A 241 -9.81 -15.51 0.83
C THR A 241 -9.04 -14.30 1.35
N GLU A 242 -7.73 -14.43 1.57
CA GLU A 242 -6.85 -13.35 2.01
C GLU A 242 -6.97 -12.12 1.09
N ALA A 243 -6.94 -12.32 -0.22
CA ALA A 243 -7.07 -11.25 -1.20
C ALA A 243 -8.47 -10.61 -1.17
N GLN A 244 -9.52 -11.41 -0.98
CA GLN A 244 -10.89 -10.90 -0.90
C GLN A 244 -11.10 -10.06 0.36
N MET A 245 -10.68 -10.57 1.52
CA MET A 245 -10.71 -9.82 2.78
C MET A 245 -9.87 -8.56 2.71
N GLY A 246 -8.67 -8.64 2.13
CA GLY A 246 -7.80 -7.50 1.90
C GLY A 246 -8.46 -6.43 1.03
N LYS A 247 -9.18 -6.82 -0.02
CA LYS A 247 -9.93 -5.89 -0.87
C LYS A 247 -11.04 -5.20 -0.06
N ASP A 248 -11.83 -5.96 0.70
CA ASP A 248 -13.00 -5.44 1.38
C ASP A 248 -12.63 -4.54 2.56
N ILE A 249 -11.66 -4.93 3.39
CA ILE A 249 -11.19 -4.07 4.48
C ILE A 249 -10.62 -2.77 3.94
N VAL A 250 -9.88 -2.81 2.82
CA VAL A 250 -9.33 -1.60 2.21
C VAL A 250 -10.42 -0.72 1.62
N SER A 251 -11.46 -1.27 0.98
CA SER A 251 -12.63 -0.50 0.56
C SER A 251 -13.29 0.21 1.74
N PHE A 252 -13.48 -0.49 2.87
CA PHE A 252 -14.02 0.09 4.09
C PHE A 252 -13.12 1.19 4.68
N LEU A 253 -11.81 0.98 4.74
CA LEU A 253 -10.85 1.98 5.22
C LEU A 253 -10.72 3.19 4.30
N SER A 254 -10.89 3.01 3.00
CA SER A 254 -10.97 4.10 2.03
C SER A 254 -12.22 4.94 2.24
N TRP A 255 -13.36 4.30 2.45
CA TRP A 255 -14.61 4.99 2.82
C TRP A 255 -14.49 5.70 4.18
N ALA A 256 -13.92 5.05 5.19
CA ALA A 256 -13.76 5.65 6.52
C ALA A 256 -12.90 6.93 6.47
N ALA A 257 -11.89 6.97 5.59
CA ALA A 257 -11.03 8.13 5.45
C ALA A 257 -11.60 9.25 4.57
N GLU A 258 -12.56 8.92 3.68
CA GLU A 258 -13.19 9.86 2.76
C GLU A 258 -14.67 9.51 2.51
N PRO A 259 -15.54 9.61 3.55
CA PRO A 259 -16.96 9.29 3.41
C PRO A 259 -17.67 10.23 2.42
N GLU A 260 -17.13 11.42 2.19
CA GLU A 260 -17.65 12.42 1.26
C GLU A 260 -17.30 12.15 -0.21
N MET A 261 -16.49 11.13 -0.52
CA MET A 261 -15.93 10.91 -1.87
C MET A 261 -17.02 10.87 -2.96
N GLU A 262 -18.14 10.21 -2.71
CA GLU A 262 -19.23 10.05 -3.68
C GLU A 262 -19.94 11.37 -3.95
N GLU A 263 -20.32 12.09 -2.90
CA GLU A 263 -20.91 13.43 -3.02
C GLU A 263 -19.94 14.38 -3.70
N ARG A 264 -18.66 14.36 -3.31
CA ARG A 264 -17.60 15.16 -3.92
C ARG A 264 -17.49 14.90 -5.41
N LYS A 265 -17.47 13.64 -5.85
CA LYS A 265 -17.41 13.28 -7.28
C LYS A 265 -18.67 13.72 -8.02
N LEU A 266 -19.85 13.50 -7.46
CA LEU A 266 -21.11 13.94 -8.07
C LEU A 266 -21.14 15.46 -8.26
N VAL A 267 -20.84 16.21 -7.20
CA VAL A 267 -20.78 17.67 -7.23
C VAL A 267 -19.71 18.13 -8.23
N THR A 268 -18.53 17.50 -8.26
CA THR A 268 -17.46 17.80 -9.22
C THR A 268 -17.94 17.59 -10.66
N THR A 269 -18.58 16.46 -10.96
CA THR A 269 -19.13 16.18 -12.30
C THR A 269 -20.20 17.20 -12.69
N LEU A 270 -21.08 17.59 -11.76
CA LEU A 270 -22.07 18.64 -12.00
C LEU A 270 -21.41 19.99 -12.30
N TRP A 271 -20.41 20.40 -11.51
CA TRP A 271 -19.68 21.65 -11.74
C TRP A 271 -18.92 21.66 -13.05
N LEU A 272 -18.25 20.56 -13.41
CA LEU A 272 -17.56 20.44 -14.70
C LEU A 272 -18.54 20.61 -15.86
N ASN A 273 -19.70 19.95 -15.81
CA ASN A 273 -20.73 20.11 -16.83
C ASN A 273 -21.24 21.55 -16.94
N HIS A 274 -21.48 22.23 -15.81
CA HIS A 274 -21.91 23.64 -15.82
C HIS A 274 -20.82 24.56 -16.39
N LEU A 275 -19.57 24.44 -15.93
CA LEU A 275 -18.45 25.25 -16.40
C LEU A 275 -18.19 25.06 -17.89
N THR A 276 -18.28 23.82 -18.39
CA THR A 276 -18.18 23.52 -19.82
C THR A 276 -19.31 24.23 -20.59
N ALA A 277 -20.55 24.17 -20.12
CA ALA A 277 -21.66 24.87 -20.76
C ALA A 277 -21.46 26.40 -20.78
N TYR A 278 -21.04 27.01 -19.67
CA TYR A 278 -20.73 28.45 -19.62
C TYR A 278 -19.59 28.84 -20.57
N PHE A 279 -18.54 28.01 -20.65
CA PHE A 279 -17.44 28.24 -21.57
C PHE A 279 -17.90 28.19 -23.04
N PHE A 280 -18.72 27.20 -23.42
CA PHE A 280 -19.27 27.12 -24.78
C PHE A 280 -20.19 28.30 -25.11
N VAL A 281 -21.06 28.72 -24.19
CA VAL A 281 -21.91 29.91 -24.38
C VAL A 281 -21.06 31.17 -24.51
N GLY A 282 -20.06 31.36 -23.65
CA GLY A 282 -19.12 32.48 -23.74
C GLY A 282 -18.36 32.50 -25.06
N PHE A 283 -17.84 31.35 -25.49
CA PHE A 283 -17.16 31.20 -26.77
C PHE A 283 -18.07 31.59 -27.95
N GLN A 284 -19.33 31.14 -27.93
CA GLN A 284 -20.32 31.42 -28.95
C GLN A 284 -20.75 32.91 -28.97
N ILE A 285 -20.80 33.57 -27.82
CA ILE A 285 -21.02 35.03 -27.72
C ILE A 285 -19.84 35.80 -28.31
N CYS A 286 -18.60 35.36 -28.06
CA CYS A 286 -17.40 36.03 -28.58
C CYS A 286 -17.16 35.80 -30.08
N HIS A 287 -17.54 34.64 -30.62
CA HIS A 287 -17.23 34.25 -32.01
C HIS A 287 -18.37 34.45 -33.00
N ASN A 288 -19.63 34.57 -32.55
CA ASN A 288 -20.67 34.99 -33.47
C ASN A 288 -20.55 36.48 -33.75
N PRO A 289 -20.64 36.90 -35.03
CA PRO A 289 -20.72 38.30 -35.36
C PRO A 289 -21.92 38.91 -34.64
N CYS A 290 -21.67 39.96 -33.87
CA CYS A 290 -22.70 40.82 -33.30
C CYS A 290 -23.59 41.25 -34.50
N PRO A 291 -24.92 41.00 -34.51
CA PRO A 291 -25.73 41.27 -35.69
C PRO A 291 -25.59 42.74 -36.08
N ASP A 292 -25.01 42.97 -37.25
CA ASP A 292 -24.91 44.29 -37.84
C ASP A 292 -26.32 44.88 -37.87
N HIS A 293 -26.44 46.14 -37.44
CA HIS A 293 -27.65 46.98 -37.44
C HIS A 293 -28.44 47.10 -36.12
N ASN A 294 -27.82 47.60 -35.05
CA ASN A 294 -28.51 48.51 -34.13
C ASN A 294 -27.52 49.46 -33.42
N PRO A 295 -27.61 50.80 -33.57
CA PRO A 295 -26.69 51.76 -32.95
C PRO A 295 -26.74 51.84 -31.40
N LEU A 296 -27.52 50.99 -30.72
CA LEU A 296 -27.63 50.95 -29.27
C LEU A 296 -26.81 49.85 -28.58
N ASN A 297 -26.11 48.97 -29.31
CA ASN A 297 -25.29 47.90 -28.70
C ASN A 297 -23.85 48.34 -28.39
N ILE A 298 -23.69 49.06 -27.27
CA ILE A 298 -22.41 49.54 -26.74
C ILE A 298 -21.55 48.41 -26.11
N LEU A 299 -22.10 47.20 -25.92
CA LEU A 299 -21.43 46.14 -25.14
C LEU A 299 -20.52 45.20 -25.95
N CYS A 300 -20.52 45.23 -27.29
CA CYS A 300 -19.68 44.36 -28.14
C CYS A 300 -18.27 44.95 -28.47
N ARG A 301 -17.85 46.08 -27.86
CA ARG A 301 -16.64 46.83 -28.27
C ARG A 301 -15.55 46.87 -27.19
N TRP A 302 -15.10 45.70 -26.74
CA TRP A 302 -13.90 45.57 -25.90
C TRP A 302 -13.02 44.45 -26.45
N GLU A 303 -12.34 44.75 -27.56
CA GLU A 303 -10.96 44.29 -27.78
C GLU A 303 -10.00 45.29 -27.11
#